data_AF-A0A7X2FSW1-F1
#
_entry.id   AF-A0A7X2FSW1-F1
#
_cell.length_a   1.000
_cell.length_b   1.000
_cell.length_c   1.000
_cell.angle_alpha   90.00
_cell.angle_beta   90.00
_cell.angle_gamma   90.00
#
_symmetry.space_group_name_H-M   'P 1'
#
loop_
_entity.id
_entity.type
_entity.pdbx_description
1 polymer ?
#
loop_
_entity_poly.entity_id
_entity_poly.type
_entity_poly.pdbx_seq_one_letter_code
_entity_poly.pdbx_strand_id
1 'polypeptide(L)'
;MERKTLEYDPGNFKSLAQTPLGKKLWPFLNRPDIVTRMDTATDLGNPAVAGIEEALLAEFGEEFGEEILDDRVKQMIGHMVRQVMEAHGYEIDKQNVTIASAVFAKGTRYRRDDWQRLSVFRSSKNPRSLCFAGHRDTDKLPAPDDGGQWKFWASFATTLRGHIVYGIDVRQVREEVGNKGYALRELKRMLRAS
;
A
#
# COMPACT_ATOMS: atom_id res chain seq x y z
N MET A 1 -0.78 24.27 7.30
CA MET A 1 0.49 23.53 7.43
C MET A 1 1.35 23.94 6.26
N GLU A 2 2.42 24.71 6.49
CA GLU A 2 3.35 25.13 5.42
C GLU A 2 3.96 23.89 4.77
N ARG A 3 3.88 23.80 3.44
CA ARG A 3 4.59 22.76 2.69
C ARG A 3 6.07 23.14 2.73
N LYS A 4 6.87 22.39 3.47
CA LYS A 4 8.32 22.42 3.32
C LYS A 4 8.62 22.01 1.87
N THR A 5 9.20 22.91 1.08
CA THR A 5 9.60 22.59 -0.30
C THR A 5 10.63 21.47 -0.23
N LEU A 6 10.26 20.28 -0.68
CA LEU A 6 11.15 19.14 -0.79
C LEU A 6 12.02 19.33 -2.03
N GLU A 7 13.32 19.55 -1.81
CA GLU A 7 14.31 19.50 -2.89
C GLU A 7 14.70 18.05 -3.14
N TYR A 8 14.83 17.69 -4.42
CA TYR A 8 15.29 16.36 -4.81
C TYR A 8 16.78 16.22 -4.53
N ASP A 9 17.19 15.18 -3.80
CA ASP A 9 18.59 14.75 -3.78
C ASP A 9 18.80 13.69 -4.87
N PRO A 10 19.48 13.99 -5.99
CA PRO A 10 19.62 13.03 -7.08
C PRO A 10 20.62 11.91 -6.82
N GLY A 11 21.54 12.02 -5.85
CA GLY A 11 22.59 11.00 -5.61
C GLY A 11 23.32 10.57 -6.89
N ASN A 12 23.21 9.29 -7.24
CA ASN A 12 23.81 8.69 -8.45
C ASN A 12 23.03 8.93 -9.75
N PHE A 13 21.92 9.68 -9.70
CA PHE A 13 21.07 10.02 -10.83
C PHE A 13 21.26 11.49 -11.27
N LYS A 14 22.31 12.18 -10.82
CA LYS A 14 22.57 13.60 -11.13
C LYS A 14 22.44 13.95 -12.61
N SER A 15 23.02 13.15 -13.50
CA SER A 15 22.94 13.39 -14.95
C SER A 15 21.51 13.28 -15.47
N LEU A 16 20.78 12.23 -15.10
CA LEU A 16 19.39 12.03 -15.47
C LEU A 16 18.45 13.08 -14.88
N ALA A 17 18.70 13.52 -13.65
CA ALA A 17 17.92 14.57 -13.00
C ALA A 17 18.00 15.91 -13.74
N GLN A 18 19.05 16.14 -14.53
CA GLN A 18 19.25 17.37 -15.30
C GLN A 18 18.63 17.33 -16.71
N THR A 19 18.17 16.17 -17.18
CA THR A 19 17.47 16.04 -18.46
C THR A 19 16.12 16.76 -18.42
N PRO A 20 15.51 17.07 -19.57
CA PRO A 20 14.17 17.66 -19.61
C PRO A 20 13.14 16.82 -18.83
N LEU A 21 13.12 15.50 -19.04
CA LEU A 21 12.25 14.59 -18.29
C LEU A 21 12.56 14.61 -16.78
N GLY A 22 13.83 14.49 -16.39
CA GLY A 22 14.23 14.47 -14.98
C GLY A 22 13.79 15.71 -14.21
N LYS A 23 13.88 16.89 -14.84
CA LYS A 23 13.41 18.17 -14.28
C LYS A 23 11.90 18.25 -14.15
N LYS A 24 11.14 17.60 -15.04
CA LYS A 24 9.66 17.55 -14.99
C LYS A 24 9.13 16.51 -14.00
N LEU A 25 9.85 15.40 -13.79
CA LEU A 25 9.41 14.30 -12.91
C LEU A 25 9.28 14.72 -11.44
N TRP A 26 10.25 15.44 -10.89
CA TRP A 26 10.21 15.82 -9.47
C TRP A 26 8.99 16.67 -9.08
N PRO A 27 8.69 17.79 -9.77
CA PRO A 27 7.49 18.58 -9.45
C PRO A 27 6.21 17.78 -9.69
N PHE A 28 6.17 16.91 -10.71
CA PHE A 28 5.04 16.01 -10.95
C PHE A 28 4.79 15.07 -9.77
N LEU A 29 5.83 14.38 -9.27
CA LEU A 29 5.72 13.43 -8.16
C LEU A 29 5.31 14.08 -6.84
N ASN A 30 5.57 15.37 -6.67
CA ASN A 30 5.19 16.15 -5.49
C ASN A 30 3.80 16.81 -5.62
N ARG A 31 3.08 16.62 -6.73
CA ARG A 31 1.71 17.11 -6.85
C ARG A 31 0.78 16.41 -5.85
N PRO A 32 -0.18 17.12 -5.22
CA PRO A 32 -1.05 16.54 -4.20
C PRO A 32 -1.83 15.30 -4.68
N ASP A 33 -2.31 15.29 -5.92
CA ASP A 33 -3.04 14.17 -6.50
C ASP A 33 -2.14 12.95 -6.74
N ILE A 34 -0.89 13.16 -7.14
CA ILE A 34 0.10 12.09 -7.34
C ILE A 34 0.53 11.48 -6.02
N VAL A 35 0.77 12.30 -5.00
CA VAL A 35 1.07 11.80 -3.65
C VAL A 35 -0.11 11.01 -3.07
N THR A 36 -1.35 11.50 -3.24
CA THR A 36 -2.56 10.78 -2.81
C THR A 36 -2.66 9.40 -3.47
N ARG A 37 -2.28 9.26 -4.74
CA ARG A 37 -2.24 7.96 -5.43
C ARG A 37 -1.18 7.02 -4.84
N MET A 38 0.00 7.54 -4.51
CA MET A 38 1.07 6.77 -3.85
C MET A 38 0.66 6.31 -2.45
N ASP A 39 0.03 7.20 -1.67
CA ASP A 39 -0.54 6.89 -0.35
C ASP A 39 -1.60 5.79 -0.47
N THR A 40 -2.52 5.92 -1.43
CA THR A 40 -3.59 4.94 -1.67
C THR A 40 -3.02 3.57 -2.07
N ALA A 41 -2.05 3.52 -2.98
CA ALA A 41 -1.40 2.28 -3.37
C ALA A 41 -0.71 1.60 -2.18
N THR A 42 0.00 2.40 -1.38
CA THR A 42 0.65 1.96 -0.14
C THR A 42 -0.36 1.44 0.87
N ASP A 43 -1.47 2.13 1.05
CA ASP A 43 -2.57 1.73 1.94
C ASP A 43 -3.23 0.43 1.50
N LEU A 44 -3.27 0.13 0.20
CA LEU A 44 -3.75 -1.16 -0.30
C LEU A 44 -2.72 -2.28 -0.14
N GLY A 45 -1.48 -1.96 0.25
CA GLY A 45 -0.36 -2.88 0.40
C GLY A 45 0.35 -3.18 -0.92
N ASN A 46 0.23 -2.27 -1.89
CA ASN A 46 0.96 -2.30 -3.16
C ASN A 46 2.18 -1.36 -3.11
N PRO A 47 3.17 -1.53 -4.00
CA PRO A 47 4.23 -0.54 -4.14
C PRO A 47 3.72 0.84 -4.52
N ALA A 48 4.31 1.90 -3.97
CA ALA A 48 3.85 3.28 -4.21
C ALA A 48 3.88 3.66 -5.70
N VAL A 49 4.92 3.24 -6.42
CA VAL A 49 5.08 3.48 -7.88
C VAL A 49 3.93 2.90 -8.71
N ALA A 50 3.25 1.85 -8.23
CA ALA A 50 2.10 1.27 -8.93
C ALA A 50 0.89 2.22 -8.97
N GLY A 51 0.76 3.12 -8.00
CA GLY A 51 -0.34 4.10 -7.96
C GLY A 51 -0.22 5.21 -9.00
N ILE A 52 0.98 5.44 -9.54
CA ILE A 52 1.27 6.61 -10.38
C ILE A 52 1.53 6.26 -11.85
N GLU A 53 1.58 4.98 -12.21
CA GLU A 53 1.92 4.53 -13.55
C GLU A 53 1.03 5.16 -14.63
N GLU A 54 -0.29 5.06 -14.48
CA GLU A 54 -1.23 5.62 -15.46
C GLU A 54 -1.08 7.15 -15.59
N ALA A 55 -0.89 7.84 -14.47
CA ALA A 55 -0.70 9.30 -14.49
C ALA A 55 0.63 9.70 -15.13
N LEU A 56 1.68 8.91 -14.90
CA LEU A 56 2.99 9.10 -15.50
C LEU A 56 2.92 8.95 -17.03
N LEU A 57 2.26 7.90 -17.52
CA LEU A 57 2.07 7.67 -18.95
C LEU A 57 1.17 8.72 -19.59
N ALA A 58 0.11 9.16 -18.90
CA ALA A 58 -0.76 10.22 -19.41
C ALA A 58 -0.05 11.58 -19.52
N GLU A 59 0.81 11.92 -18.55
CA GLU A 59 1.50 13.23 -18.53
C GLU A 59 2.70 13.27 -19.49
N PHE A 60 3.43 12.16 -19.63
CA PHE A 60 4.73 12.16 -20.31
C PHE A 60 4.86 11.13 -21.44
N GLY A 61 3.86 10.28 -21.67
CA GLY A 61 3.95 9.18 -22.64
C GLY A 61 4.09 9.64 -24.10
N GLU A 62 3.51 10.78 -24.46
CA GLU A 62 3.62 11.33 -25.82
C GLU A 62 5.00 11.93 -26.11
N GLU A 63 5.57 12.67 -25.15
CA GLU A 63 6.86 13.38 -25.33
C GLU A 63 8.07 12.50 -24.96
N PHE A 64 7.94 11.63 -23.96
CA PHE A 64 9.03 10.88 -23.34
C PHE A 64 8.74 9.38 -23.19
N GLY A 65 7.83 8.82 -23.99
CA GLY A 65 7.38 7.43 -23.84
C GLY A 65 8.51 6.41 -23.81
N GLU A 66 9.49 6.52 -24.73
CA GLU A 66 10.66 5.62 -24.75
C GLU A 66 11.56 5.82 -23.53
N GLU A 67 11.80 7.07 -23.12
CA GLU A 67 12.66 7.39 -21.96
C GLU A 67 12.06 6.88 -20.65
N ILE A 68 10.73 6.93 -20.47
CA ILE A 68 10.05 6.39 -19.29
C ILE A 68 10.18 4.86 -19.20
N LEU A 69 10.32 4.21 -20.35
CA LEU A 69 10.53 2.77 -20.43
C LEU A 69 11.99 2.36 -20.22
N ASP A 70 12.93 3.31 -20.16
CA ASP A 70 14.33 3.05 -19.82
C ASP A 70 14.50 2.62 -18.35
N ASP A 71 15.29 1.58 -18.12
CA ASP A 71 15.48 1.00 -16.79
C ASP A 71 16.15 1.97 -15.81
N ARG A 72 17.08 2.81 -16.28
CA ARG A 72 17.77 3.77 -15.42
C ARG A 72 16.86 4.93 -15.05
N VAL A 73 15.98 5.37 -15.95
CA VAL A 73 14.93 6.35 -15.66
C VAL A 73 13.92 5.77 -14.66
N LYS A 74 13.47 4.53 -14.83
CA LYS A 74 12.59 3.86 -13.84
C LYS A 74 13.21 3.77 -12.46
N GLN A 75 14.51 3.46 -12.38
CA GLN A 75 15.25 3.47 -11.13
C GLN A 75 15.28 4.86 -10.49
N MET A 76 15.47 5.92 -11.29
CA MET A 76 15.41 7.30 -10.82
C MET A 76 14.01 7.66 -10.31
N ILE A 77 12.94 7.27 -11.01
CA ILE A 77 11.56 7.49 -10.57
C ILE A 77 11.32 6.78 -9.23
N GLY A 78 11.75 5.53 -9.09
CA GLY A 78 11.68 4.80 -7.82
C GLY A 78 12.45 5.48 -6.69
N HIS A 79 13.60 6.08 -7.00
CA HIS A 79 14.40 6.87 -6.06
C HIS A 79 13.70 8.16 -5.63
N MET A 80 13.11 8.90 -6.57
CA MET A 80 12.30 10.09 -6.28
C MET A 80 11.08 9.73 -5.42
N VAL A 81 10.34 8.68 -5.79
CA VAL A 81 9.17 8.20 -5.03
C VAL A 81 9.57 7.84 -3.60
N ARG A 82 10.72 7.21 -3.40
CA ARG A 82 11.22 6.93 -2.04
C ARG A 82 11.35 8.21 -1.21
N GLN A 83 11.99 9.25 -1.74
CA GLN A 83 12.16 10.50 -1.00
C GLN A 83 10.82 11.19 -0.69
N VAL A 84 9.88 11.15 -1.63
CA VAL A 84 8.52 11.67 -1.40
C VAL A 84 7.84 10.89 -0.28
N MET A 85 7.85 9.56 -0.33
CA MET A 85 7.23 8.72 0.70
C MET A 85 7.88 8.91 2.08
N GLU A 86 9.21 8.92 2.16
CA GLU A 86 9.94 9.15 3.41
C GLU A 86 9.62 10.52 4.02
N ALA A 87 9.53 11.56 3.19
CA ALA A 87 9.15 12.89 3.64
C ALA A 87 7.68 12.99 4.11
N HIS A 88 6.83 12.07 3.65
CA HIS A 88 5.45 11.89 4.08
C HIS A 88 5.30 10.95 5.29
N GLY A 89 6.41 10.63 5.98
CA GLY A 89 6.43 9.85 7.22
C GLY A 89 6.28 8.35 7.00
N TYR A 90 6.55 7.86 5.80
CA TYR A 90 6.57 6.44 5.51
C TYR A 90 7.98 5.86 5.62
N GLU A 91 8.06 4.61 6.06
CA GLU A 91 9.27 3.80 6.07
C GLU A 91 9.16 2.65 5.07
N ILE A 92 10.30 2.10 4.66
CA ILE A 92 10.32 0.92 3.79
C ILE A 92 9.78 -0.30 4.56
N ASP A 93 8.73 -0.93 4.02
CA ASP A 93 8.23 -2.24 4.48
C ASP A 93 8.97 -3.37 3.74
N LYS A 94 8.94 -3.31 2.40
CA LYS A 94 9.50 -4.36 1.55
C LYS A 94 9.90 -3.82 0.20
N GLN A 95 11.12 -4.13 -0.24
CA GLN A 95 11.62 -3.80 -1.56
C GLN A 95 11.43 -4.96 -2.55
N ASN A 96 11.61 -4.68 -3.84
CA ASN A 96 11.58 -5.67 -4.92
C ASN A 96 10.25 -6.46 -5.01
N VAL A 97 9.14 -5.81 -4.68
CA VAL A 97 7.81 -6.41 -4.79
C VAL A 97 7.37 -6.34 -6.24
N THR A 98 7.04 -7.50 -6.82
CA THR A 98 6.54 -7.61 -8.19
C THR A 98 5.25 -6.84 -8.37
N ILE A 99 5.13 -6.13 -9.48
CA ILE A 99 3.96 -5.35 -9.87
C ILE A 99 3.45 -5.90 -11.21
N ALA A 100 2.14 -6.06 -11.35
CA ALA A 100 1.52 -6.30 -12.64
C ALA A 100 1.34 -4.94 -13.34
N SER A 101 2.39 -4.50 -14.04
CA SER A 101 2.54 -3.15 -14.58
C SER A 101 3.28 -3.19 -15.92
N ALA A 102 2.95 -2.27 -16.82
CA ALA A 102 3.60 -2.13 -18.12
C ALA A 102 4.93 -1.36 -17.99
N VAL A 103 5.03 -0.44 -17.05
CA VAL A 103 6.24 0.38 -16.84
C VAL A 103 7.18 -0.24 -15.81
N PHE A 104 6.67 -0.64 -14.64
CA PHE A 104 7.48 -1.06 -13.50
C PHE A 104 7.34 -2.55 -13.22
N ALA A 105 8.38 -3.35 -13.45
CA ALA A 105 8.34 -4.77 -13.08
C ALA A 105 8.29 -4.99 -11.54
N LYS A 106 8.93 -4.10 -10.78
CA LYS A 106 9.07 -4.18 -9.32
C LYS A 106 9.04 -2.80 -8.69
N GLY A 107 8.68 -2.72 -7.42
CA GLY A 107 8.75 -1.50 -6.63
C GLY A 107 8.91 -1.73 -5.13
N THR A 108 8.88 -0.63 -4.38
CA THR A 108 8.98 -0.61 -2.92
C THR A 108 7.60 -0.39 -2.32
N ARG A 109 7.24 -1.25 -1.35
CA ARG A 109 6.14 -1.03 -0.43
C ARG A 109 6.62 -0.31 0.81
N TYR A 110 5.73 0.52 1.32
CA TYR A 110 5.99 1.33 2.50
C TYR A 110 4.97 1.01 3.61
N ARG A 111 5.30 1.46 4.82
CA ARG A 111 4.45 1.40 6.01
C ARG A 111 4.63 2.68 6.81
N ARG A 112 3.73 2.94 7.76
CA ARG A 112 3.97 3.92 8.83
C ARG A 112 4.20 3.20 10.15
N ASP A 113 4.80 3.86 11.12
CA ASP A 113 5.11 3.25 12.43
C ASP A 113 3.87 3.06 13.31
N ASP A 114 2.83 3.88 13.10
CA ASP A 114 1.55 3.78 13.78
C ASP A 114 0.67 2.62 13.26
N TRP A 115 1.13 1.89 12.24
CA TRP A 115 0.40 0.79 11.64
C TRP A 115 0.42 -0.46 12.53
N GLN A 116 -0.57 -0.54 13.42
CA GLN A 116 -0.86 -1.77 14.15
C GLN A 116 -1.41 -2.84 13.19
N ARG A 117 -0.60 -3.86 12.95
CA ARG A 117 -0.92 -4.97 12.05
C ARG A 117 -1.92 -5.92 12.70
N LEU A 118 -3.00 -6.20 11.98
CA LEU A 118 -4.00 -7.21 12.32
C LEU A 118 -3.78 -8.45 11.45
N SER A 119 -3.81 -9.62 12.08
CA SER A 119 -3.97 -10.91 11.43
C SER A 119 -5.45 -11.24 11.30
N VAL A 120 -5.81 -11.82 10.15
CA VAL A 120 -7.16 -12.22 9.81
C VAL A 120 -7.18 -13.72 9.64
N PHE A 121 -8.14 -14.35 10.30
CA PHE A 121 -8.40 -15.78 10.23
C PHE A 121 -9.79 -16.02 9.67
N ARG A 122 -9.96 -17.13 8.97
CA ARG A 122 -11.25 -17.63 8.49
C ARG A 122 -11.58 -18.93 9.19
N SER A 123 -12.86 -19.16 9.50
CA SER A 123 -13.25 -20.52 9.91
C SER A 123 -13.09 -21.49 8.74
N SER A 124 -12.64 -22.70 9.04
CA SER A 124 -12.56 -23.81 8.10
C SER A 124 -13.92 -24.30 7.61
N LYS A 125 -15.02 -24.01 8.33
CA LYS A 125 -16.39 -24.42 7.97
C LYS A 125 -17.20 -23.29 7.35
N ASN A 126 -17.10 -22.08 7.90
CA ASN A 126 -17.69 -20.86 7.32
C ASN A 126 -16.59 -19.84 6.95
N PRO A 127 -16.17 -19.75 5.67
CA PRO A 127 -15.12 -18.81 5.25
C PRO A 127 -15.52 -17.34 5.35
N ARG A 128 -16.79 -17.04 5.69
CA ARG A 128 -17.26 -15.68 6.00
C ARG A 128 -17.14 -15.34 7.47
N SER A 129 -17.04 -16.33 8.35
CA SER A 129 -16.72 -16.10 9.75
C SER A 129 -15.24 -15.73 9.86
N LEU A 130 -14.98 -14.53 10.35
CA LEU A 130 -13.65 -13.95 10.48
C LEU A 130 -13.31 -13.69 11.95
N CYS A 131 -12.05 -13.96 12.30
CA CYS A 131 -11.45 -13.51 13.54
C CYS A 131 -10.26 -12.61 13.22
N PHE A 132 -10.15 -11.49 13.93
CA PHE A 132 -9.06 -10.52 13.84
C PHE A 132 -8.28 -10.54 15.15
N ALA A 133 -6.95 -10.52 15.07
CA ALA A 133 -6.07 -10.45 16.25
C ALA A 133 -4.76 -9.74 15.95
N GLY A 134 -4.08 -9.23 16.99
CA GLY A 134 -2.73 -8.64 16.87
C GLY A 134 -1.60 -9.67 16.70
N HIS A 135 -1.91 -10.97 16.79
CA HIS A 135 -0.94 -12.07 16.70
C HIS A 135 -1.40 -13.16 15.74
N ARG A 136 -0.52 -14.14 15.48
CA ARG A 136 -0.81 -15.32 14.65
C ARG A 136 -1.14 -16.59 15.43
N ASP A 137 -0.95 -16.56 16.74
CA ASP A 137 -1.19 -17.69 17.64
C ASP A 137 -2.70 -17.99 17.73
N THR A 138 -3.12 -19.15 17.21
CA THR A 138 -4.53 -19.55 17.18
C THR A 138 -5.03 -20.06 18.52
N ASP A 139 -4.14 -20.47 19.42
CA ASP A 139 -4.52 -21.08 20.70
C ASP A 139 -5.05 -20.01 21.68
N LYS A 140 -4.75 -18.74 21.41
CA LYS A 140 -5.25 -17.57 22.14
C LYS A 140 -6.56 -17.02 21.57
N LEU A 141 -7.10 -17.62 20.52
CA LEU A 141 -8.36 -17.21 19.91
C LEU A 141 -9.52 -18.05 20.47
N PRO A 142 -10.74 -17.48 20.56
CA PRO A 142 -11.92 -18.28 20.90
C PRO A 142 -12.17 -19.37 19.85
N ALA A 143 -12.87 -20.43 20.18
CA ALA A 143 -13.33 -21.38 19.17
C ALA A 143 -14.32 -20.69 18.20
N PRO A 144 -14.33 -21.03 16.90
CA PRO A 144 -15.38 -20.60 15.99
C PRO A 144 -16.77 -21.14 16.40
N ASP A 145 -17.81 -20.32 16.28
CA ASP A 145 -19.19 -20.71 16.63
C ASP A 145 -19.75 -21.85 15.76
N ASP A 146 -19.18 -22.07 14.57
CA ASP A 146 -19.57 -23.14 13.65
C ASP A 146 -18.89 -24.50 13.96
N GLY A 147 -18.16 -24.58 15.08
CA GLY A 147 -17.38 -25.76 15.46
C GLY A 147 -16.26 -26.09 14.46
N GLY A 148 -15.79 -25.09 13.70
CA GLY A 148 -14.65 -25.18 12.81
C GLY A 148 -13.32 -24.90 13.51
N GLN A 149 -12.30 -24.59 12.72
CA GLN A 149 -11.00 -24.12 13.20
C GLN A 149 -10.63 -22.83 12.50
N TRP A 150 -10.00 -21.90 13.23
CA TRP A 150 -9.40 -20.72 12.61
C TRP A 150 -8.21 -21.12 11.73
N LYS A 151 -8.25 -20.67 10.48
CA LYS A 151 -7.14 -20.77 9.52
C LYS A 151 -6.65 -19.37 9.20
N PHE A 152 -5.35 -19.13 9.36
CA PHE A 152 -4.74 -17.87 8.99
C PHE A 152 -5.00 -17.59 7.50
N TRP A 153 -5.50 -16.40 7.21
CA TRP A 153 -5.82 -15.98 5.85
C TRP A 153 -4.87 -14.89 5.36
N ALA A 154 -4.75 -13.80 6.11
CA ALA A 154 -3.94 -12.66 5.70
C ALA A 154 -3.55 -11.80 6.92
N SER A 155 -2.70 -10.81 6.69
CA SER A 155 -2.57 -9.69 7.63
C SER A 155 -2.66 -8.38 6.86
N PHE A 156 -3.11 -7.33 7.53
CA PHE A 156 -3.18 -5.98 7.00
C PHE A 156 -2.93 -4.98 8.14
N ALA A 157 -2.64 -3.73 7.81
CA ALA A 157 -2.42 -2.70 8.82
C ALA A 157 -3.10 -1.37 8.49
N THR A 158 -3.78 -1.28 7.36
CA THR A 158 -4.37 -0.03 6.86
C THR A 158 -5.87 -0.05 7.01
N THR A 159 -6.44 1.13 7.31
CA THR A 159 -7.89 1.32 7.42
C THR A 159 -8.59 1.01 6.10
N LEU A 160 -8.04 1.52 4.98
CA LEU A 160 -8.60 1.35 3.65
C LEU A 160 -8.71 -0.11 3.23
N ARG A 161 -7.63 -0.89 3.40
CA ARG A 161 -7.65 -2.33 3.07
C ARG A 161 -8.64 -3.09 3.95
N GLY A 162 -8.70 -2.76 5.24
CA GLY A 162 -9.65 -3.40 6.12
C GLY A 162 -11.10 -3.14 5.70
N HIS A 163 -11.40 -1.90 5.35
CA HIS A 163 -12.73 -1.50 4.86
C HIS A 163 -13.10 -2.18 3.54
N ILE A 164 -12.21 -2.13 2.53
CA ILE A 164 -12.51 -2.68 1.20
C ILE A 164 -12.56 -4.21 1.20
N VAL A 165 -11.60 -4.88 1.84
CA VAL A 165 -11.46 -6.34 1.72
C VAL A 165 -12.36 -7.08 2.72
N TYR A 166 -12.56 -6.51 3.91
CA TYR A 166 -13.29 -7.18 4.99
C TYR A 166 -14.60 -6.49 5.37
N GLY A 167 -14.88 -5.29 4.85
CA GLY A 167 -16.12 -4.56 5.15
C GLY A 167 -16.21 -4.09 6.61
N ILE A 168 -15.06 -3.84 7.26
CA ILE A 168 -14.98 -3.50 8.69
C ILE A 168 -14.63 -2.03 8.93
N ASP A 169 -15.02 -1.52 10.10
CA ASP A 169 -14.36 -0.38 10.70
C ASP A 169 -13.09 -0.86 11.43
N VAL A 170 -11.93 -0.49 10.90
CA VAL A 170 -10.64 -0.94 11.41
C VAL A 170 -10.33 -0.33 12.79
N ARG A 171 -10.82 0.88 13.09
CA ARG A 171 -10.59 1.50 14.41
C ARG A 171 -11.34 0.74 15.49
N GLN A 172 -12.62 0.46 15.26
CA GLN A 172 -13.43 -0.34 16.17
C GLN A 172 -12.84 -1.75 16.37
N VAL A 173 -12.40 -2.40 15.28
CA VAL A 173 -11.75 -3.73 15.38
C VAL A 173 -10.46 -3.67 16.20
N ARG A 174 -9.64 -2.62 16.05
CA ARG A 174 -8.42 -2.44 16.86
C ARG A 174 -8.72 -2.24 18.33
N GLU A 175 -9.72 -1.44 18.67
CA GLU A 175 -10.15 -1.24 20.05
C GLU A 175 -10.62 -2.55 20.67
N GLU A 176 -11.45 -3.33 19.97
CA GLU A 176 -11.88 -4.65 20.42
C GLU A 176 -10.72 -5.63 20.60
N VAL A 177 -9.78 -5.67 19.65
CA VAL A 177 -8.57 -6.49 19.76
C VAL A 177 -7.70 -6.06 20.94
N GLY A 178 -7.56 -4.75 21.19
CA GLY A 178 -6.82 -4.23 22.34
C GLY A 178 -7.46 -4.63 23.68
N ASN A 179 -8.79 -4.65 23.73
CA ASN A 179 -9.55 -4.95 24.95
C ASN A 179 -9.72 -6.45 25.22
N LYS A 180 -9.94 -7.26 24.18
CA LYS A 180 -10.30 -8.70 24.29
C LYS A 180 -9.22 -9.65 23.77
N GLY A 181 -8.21 -9.13 23.09
CA GLY A 181 -7.23 -9.91 22.32
C GLY A 181 -7.68 -10.28 20.91
N TYR A 182 -8.99 -10.18 20.61
CA TYR A 182 -9.56 -10.52 19.31
C TYR A 182 -10.83 -9.71 18.98
N ALA A 183 -11.24 -9.72 17.71
CA ALA A 183 -12.54 -9.26 17.26
C ALA A 183 -13.14 -10.25 16.25
N LEU A 184 -14.43 -10.58 16.40
CA LEU A 184 -15.16 -11.47 15.49
C LEU A 184 -16.02 -10.64 14.53
N ARG A 185 -16.06 -11.02 13.25
CA ARG A 185 -16.95 -10.41 12.26
C ARG A 185 -17.44 -11.46 11.28
N GLU A 186 -18.57 -11.18 10.65
CA GLU A 186 -19.03 -11.93 9.50
C GLU A 186 -18.91 -11.08 8.24
N LEU A 187 -18.26 -11.61 7.20
CA LEU A 187 -18.11 -10.93 5.92
C LEU A 187 -19.48 -10.84 5.23
N LYS A 188 -20.02 -9.62 5.15
CA LYS A 188 -21.30 -9.36 4.49
C LYS A 188 -21.22 -9.77 3.01
N ARG A 189 -22.31 -10.35 2.49
CA ARG A 189 -22.44 -10.62 1.05
C ARG A 189 -22.31 -9.29 0.29
N MET A 190 -21.36 -9.20 -0.64
CA MET A 190 -21.51 -8.25 -1.73
C MET A 190 -22.69 -8.73 -2.58
N LEU A 191 -23.66 -7.86 -2.85
CA LEU A 191 -24.77 -8.17 -3.75
C LEU A 191 -24.16 -8.66 -5.07
N ARG A 192 -24.47 -9.91 -5.46
CA ARG A 192 -24.35 -10.28 -6.86
C ARG A 192 -25.50 -9.55 -7.55
N ALA A 193 -25.20 -8.67 -8.50
CA ALA A 193 -26.22 -8.23 -9.44
C ALA A 193 -26.80 -9.50 -10.08
N SER A 194 -28.08 -9.75 -9.83
CA SER A 194 -28.90 -10.76 -10.48
C SER A 194 -29.19 -10.33 -11.92
#